data_AF-A0A840J679-F1
#
_entry.id   AF-A0A840J679-F1
#
_cell.length_a   1.000
_cell.length_b   1.000
_cell.length_c   1.000
_cell.angle_alpha   90.00
_cell.angle_beta   90.00
_cell.angle_gamma   90.00
#
_symmetry.space_group_name_H-M   'P 1'
#
loop_
_entity.id
_entity.type
_entity.pdbx_description
1 polymer ?
#
loop_
_entity_poly.entity_id
_entity_poly.type
_entity_poly.pdbx_seq_one_letter_code
_entity_poly.pdbx_strand_id
1 'polypeptide(L)'
;MVNLMRGVARGVTAGAAGTTALNAASGLDSVVRARPASTVPEQLVERVAKDAIPGRGKVRKNRVAALGPLAGIGNGVGIGGLAGGLRAVGLRLPAGLGGPVLGLAAMVATDGPVALTKVSRPAEWSTDDWLADIVPHLAYGVVTHRTIASLSKDEERPPPAARCRTLIRAGALGAATGLRSSIGMSALSLSARRDDAGVSSRIAGPWAKTGSVVVAAGETVLDKQPTTPDRTEPPGLLPRAGLAATSGGAVAARYGEDPDLPALVGAAAAIGSAMAGIRFRAVARKRCGKDLPGALVEDAVAVVLSWLAVRRGK
;
A
#
# COMPACT_ATOMS: atom_id res chain seq x y z
N MET A 1 -7.84 1.83 20.11
CA MET A 1 -7.16 0.75 19.37
C MET A 1 -7.78 0.68 17.98
N VAL A 2 -7.11 1.22 16.96
CA VAL A 2 -7.62 1.17 15.59
C VAL A 2 -7.08 -0.13 14.99
N ASN A 3 -7.94 -1.01 14.51
CA ASN A 3 -7.53 -2.29 13.95
C ASN A 3 -7.57 -2.16 12.42
N LEU A 4 -6.41 -2.21 11.74
CA LEU A 4 -6.33 -2.17 10.27
C LEU A 4 -7.31 -3.15 9.59
N MET A 5 -7.46 -4.37 10.11
CA MET A 5 -8.42 -5.35 9.58
C MET A 5 -9.86 -4.90 9.75
N ARG A 6 -10.19 -4.25 10.86
CA ARG A 6 -11.51 -3.63 11.06
C ARG A 6 -11.71 -2.44 10.11
N GLY A 7 -10.66 -1.67 9.84
CA GLY A 7 -10.62 -0.62 8.83
C GLY A 7 -10.92 -1.14 7.42
N VAL A 8 -10.18 -2.16 7.00
CA VAL A 8 -10.36 -2.82 5.70
C VAL A 8 -11.76 -3.45 5.61
N ALA A 9 -12.24 -4.13 6.65
CA ALA A 9 -13.58 -4.71 6.66
C ALA A 9 -14.68 -3.66 6.49
N ARG A 10 -14.61 -2.54 7.24
CA ARG A 10 -15.52 -1.39 7.05
C ARG A 10 -15.41 -0.81 5.64
N GLY A 11 -14.18 -0.74 5.11
CA GLY A 11 -13.91 -0.34 3.74
C GLY A 11 -14.56 -1.25 2.70
N VAL A 12 -14.45 -2.56 2.86
CA VAL A 12 -15.08 -3.58 2.00
C VAL A 12 -16.60 -3.43 2.02
N THR A 13 -17.21 -3.28 3.21
CA THR A 13 -18.65 -3.00 3.34
C THR A 13 -19.05 -1.71 2.62
N ALA A 14 -18.25 -0.66 2.77
CA ALA A 14 -18.51 0.62 2.12
C ALA A 14 -18.29 0.59 0.60
N GLY A 15 -17.32 -0.20 0.12
CA GLY A 15 -17.09 -0.46 -1.29
C GLY A 15 -18.26 -1.19 -1.92
N ALA A 16 -18.78 -2.23 -1.24
CA ALA A 16 -19.98 -2.94 -1.67
C ALA A 16 -21.20 -2.01 -1.75
N ALA A 17 -21.43 -1.18 -0.71
CA ALA A 17 -22.52 -0.19 -0.72
C ALA A 17 -22.35 0.85 -1.85
N GLY A 18 -21.12 1.31 -2.10
CA GLY A 18 -20.80 2.20 -3.22
C GLY A 18 -21.08 1.55 -4.57
N THR A 19 -20.68 0.28 -4.77
CA THR A 19 -20.96 -0.46 -6.01
C THR A 19 -22.46 -0.60 -6.25
N THR A 20 -23.25 -0.85 -5.20
CA THR A 20 -24.71 -0.86 -5.31
C THR A 20 -25.24 0.49 -5.77
N ALA A 21 -24.74 1.60 -5.23
CA ALA A 21 -25.13 2.94 -5.63
C ALA A 21 -24.73 3.27 -7.08
N LEU A 22 -23.53 2.86 -7.49
CA LEU A 22 -23.05 2.98 -8.88
C LEU A 22 -24.00 2.26 -9.83
N ASN A 23 -24.26 0.97 -9.59
CA ASN A 23 -25.11 0.16 -10.46
C ASN A 23 -26.54 0.71 -10.52
N ALA A 24 -27.07 1.21 -9.40
CA ALA A 24 -28.38 1.86 -9.38
C ALA A 24 -28.39 3.14 -10.23
N ALA A 25 -27.37 3.99 -10.11
CA ALA A 25 -27.24 5.21 -10.91
C ALA A 25 -27.09 4.91 -12.41
N SER A 26 -26.24 3.96 -12.79
CA SER A 26 -26.06 3.53 -14.18
C SER A 26 -27.33 2.90 -14.76
N GLY A 27 -28.03 2.08 -13.96
CA GLY A 27 -29.30 1.47 -14.36
C GLY A 27 -30.40 2.51 -14.56
N LEU A 28 -30.52 3.49 -13.65
CA LEU A 28 -31.47 4.59 -13.76
C LEU A 28 -31.19 5.45 -15.00
N ASP A 29 -29.92 5.78 -15.27
CA ASP A 29 -29.53 6.51 -16.48
C ASP A 29 -29.90 5.72 -17.74
N SER A 30 -29.71 4.40 -17.71
CA SER A 30 -30.07 3.51 -18.84
C SER A 30 -31.57 3.51 -19.12
N VAL A 31 -32.39 3.49 -18.07
CA VAL A 31 -33.86 3.57 -18.17
C VAL A 31 -34.30 4.95 -18.68
N VAL A 32 -33.75 6.03 -18.10
CA VAL A 32 -34.16 7.40 -18.42
C VAL A 32 -33.76 7.80 -19.83
N ARG A 33 -32.55 7.46 -20.27
CA ARG A 33 -32.02 7.81 -21.60
C ARG A 33 -32.29 6.75 -22.67
N ALA A 34 -32.96 5.63 -22.32
CA ALA A 34 -33.23 4.49 -23.20
C ALA A 34 -31.99 3.96 -23.95
N ARG A 35 -30.83 3.96 -23.27
CA ARG A 35 -29.55 3.50 -23.84
C ARG A 35 -29.31 2.01 -23.55
N PRO A 36 -28.60 1.29 -24.43
CA PRO A 36 -28.19 -0.08 -24.15
C PRO A 36 -27.18 -0.14 -23.00
N ALA A 37 -27.15 -1.28 -22.31
CA ALA A 37 -26.10 -1.57 -21.34
C ALA A 37 -24.72 -1.54 -22.01
N SER A 38 -23.73 -1.02 -21.30
CA SER A 38 -22.36 -0.98 -21.79
C SER A 38 -21.80 -2.40 -21.96
N THR A 39 -21.07 -2.61 -23.05
CA THR A 39 -20.32 -3.87 -23.30
C THR A 39 -18.83 -3.73 -23.03
N VAL A 40 -18.40 -2.56 -22.55
CA VAL A 40 -16.98 -2.25 -22.28
C VAL A 40 -16.37 -3.21 -21.25
N PRO A 41 -17.04 -3.58 -20.13
CA PRO A 41 -16.48 -4.53 -19.17
C PRO A 41 -16.20 -5.90 -19.79
N GLU A 42 -17.10 -6.43 -20.60
CA GLU A 42 -16.92 -7.70 -21.32
C GLU A 42 -15.76 -7.63 -22.30
N GLN A 43 -15.66 -6.54 -23.07
CA GLN A 43 -14.55 -6.32 -24.01
C GLN A 43 -13.21 -6.22 -23.28
N LEU A 44 -13.17 -5.57 -22.12
CA LEU A 44 -11.97 -5.45 -21.30
C LEU A 44 -11.55 -6.81 -20.73
N VAL A 45 -12.48 -7.56 -20.15
CA VAL A 45 -12.21 -8.93 -19.65
C VAL A 45 -11.71 -9.83 -20.77
N GLU A 46 -12.35 -9.77 -21.93
CA GLU A 46 -11.97 -10.52 -23.12
C GLU A 46 -10.56 -10.15 -23.59
N ARG A 47 -10.16 -8.88 -23.46
CA ARG A 47 -8.84 -8.39 -23.87
C ARG A 47 -7.74 -8.74 -22.88
N VAL A 48 -8.02 -8.66 -21.58
CA VAL A 48 -7.02 -8.84 -20.51
C VAL A 48 -6.86 -10.30 -20.12
N ALA A 49 -7.95 -11.08 -20.11
CA ALA A 49 -7.96 -12.47 -19.65
C ALA A 49 -8.20 -13.47 -20.78
N LYS A 50 -7.91 -13.09 -22.04
CA LYS A 50 -8.22 -13.86 -23.25
C LYS A 50 -7.86 -15.35 -23.14
N ASP A 51 -6.64 -15.62 -22.69
CA ASP A 51 -6.06 -16.96 -22.61
C ASP A 51 -6.44 -17.71 -21.33
N ALA A 52 -6.90 -16.99 -20.31
CA ALA A 52 -7.33 -17.54 -19.03
C ALA A 52 -8.81 -17.95 -19.01
N ILE A 53 -9.62 -17.52 -20.00
CA ILE A 53 -11.05 -17.84 -20.08
C ILE A 53 -11.24 -19.09 -20.95
N PRO A 54 -11.58 -20.25 -20.37
CA PRO A 54 -11.72 -21.48 -21.14
C PRO A 54 -13.05 -21.51 -21.90
N GLY A 55 -13.16 -22.44 -22.86
CA GLY A 55 -14.39 -22.69 -23.64
C GLY A 55 -14.39 -22.03 -25.02
N ARG A 56 -15.41 -22.33 -25.83
CA ARG A 56 -15.57 -21.79 -27.20
C ARG A 56 -17.02 -21.39 -27.45
N GLY A 57 -17.26 -20.59 -28.50
CA GLY A 57 -18.59 -20.21 -28.96
C GLY A 57 -19.46 -19.61 -27.84
N LYS A 58 -20.68 -20.14 -27.67
CA LYS A 58 -21.66 -19.66 -26.69
C LYS A 58 -21.18 -19.78 -25.24
N VAL A 59 -20.45 -20.84 -24.90
CA VAL A 59 -19.92 -21.06 -23.54
C VAL A 59 -18.96 -19.93 -23.14
N ARG A 60 -18.07 -19.55 -24.07
CA ARG A 60 -17.10 -18.47 -23.81
C ARG A 60 -17.80 -17.11 -23.68
N LYS A 61 -18.77 -16.81 -24.55
CA LYS A 61 -19.58 -15.59 -24.48
C LYS A 61 -20.28 -15.46 -23.12
N ASN A 62 -20.90 -16.54 -22.63
CA ASN A 62 -21.57 -16.55 -21.33
C ASN A 62 -20.58 -16.32 -20.16
N ARG A 63 -19.37 -16.89 -20.23
CA ARG A 63 -18.33 -16.68 -19.21
C ARG A 63 -17.85 -15.24 -19.17
N VAL A 64 -17.58 -14.64 -20.33
CA VAL A 64 -17.16 -13.24 -20.45
C VAL A 64 -18.25 -12.31 -19.92
N ALA A 65 -19.51 -12.56 -20.31
CA ALA A 65 -20.67 -11.79 -19.83
C ALA A 65 -20.85 -11.86 -18.30
N ALA A 66 -20.54 -13.01 -17.68
CA ALA A 66 -20.56 -13.13 -16.22
C ALA A 66 -19.36 -12.45 -15.54
N LEU A 67 -18.19 -12.49 -16.16
CA LEU A 67 -16.95 -11.94 -15.61
C LEU A 67 -16.92 -10.41 -15.61
N GLY A 68 -17.58 -9.74 -16.56
CA GLY A 68 -17.65 -8.28 -16.63
C GLY A 68 -18.20 -7.65 -15.34
N PRO A 69 -19.43 -7.97 -14.92
CA PRO A 69 -20.01 -7.48 -13.66
C PRO A 69 -19.19 -7.88 -12.42
N LEU A 70 -18.62 -9.09 -12.40
CA LEU A 70 -17.79 -9.55 -11.27
C LEU A 70 -16.51 -8.72 -11.12
N ALA A 71 -15.87 -8.34 -12.24
CA ALA A 71 -14.71 -7.46 -12.22
C ALA A 71 -15.07 -6.07 -11.66
N GLY A 72 -16.24 -5.54 -12.04
CA GLY A 72 -16.76 -4.27 -11.49
C GLY A 72 -16.99 -4.34 -9.97
N ILE A 73 -17.60 -5.43 -9.48
CA ILE A 73 -17.78 -5.66 -8.04
C ILE A 73 -16.43 -5.75 -7.32
N GLY A 74 -15.49 -6.51 -7.88
CA GLY A 74 -14.13 -6.67 -7.36
C GLY A 74 -13.41 -5.33 -7.22
N ASN A 75 -13.47 -4.48 -8.25
CA ASN A 75 -12.90 -3.13 -8.21
C ASN A 75 -13.55 -2.29 -7.10
N GLY A 76 -14.87 -2.21 -7.07
CA GLY A 76 -15.58 -1.38 -6.08
C GLY A 76 -15.36 -1.83 -4.63
N VAL A 77 -15.31 -3.15 -4.37
CA VAL A 77 -14.97 -3.68 -3.04
C VAL A 77 -13.50 -3.42 -2.70
N GLY A 78 -12.58 -3.62 -3.65
CA GLY A 78 -11.15 -3.39 -3.47
C GLY A 78 -10.82 -1.94 -3.14
N ILE A 79 -11.37 -0.99 -3.91
CA ILE A 79 -11.20 0.46 -3.67
C ILE A 79 -11.75 0.84 -2.29
N GLY A 80 -12.93 0.33 -1.92
CA GLY A 80 -13.50 0.55 -0.59
C GLY A 80 -12.60 0.01 0.52
N GLY A 81 -12.11 -1.23 0.39
CA GLY A 81 -11.18 -1.86 1.34
C GLY A 81 -9.89 -1.05 1.52
N LEU A 82 -9.29 -0.58 0.42
CA LEU A 82 -8.14 0.31 0.44
C LEU A 82 -8.45 1.63 1.15
N ALA A 83 -9.58 2.28 0.83
CA ALA A 83 -10.01 3.52 1.47
C ALA A 83 -10.24 3.35 2.98
N GLY A 84 -10.86 2.24 3.40
CA GLY A 84 -11.07 1.90 4.81
C GLY A 84 -9.76 1.64 5.55
N GLY A 85 -8.82 0.91 4.92
CA GLY A 85 -7.48 0.70 5.45
C GLY A 85 -6.69 2.00 5.60
N LEU A 86 -6.69 2.85 4.57
CA LEU A 86 -6.08 4.19 4.59
C LEU A 86 -6.65 5.06 5.70
N ARG A 87 -7.96 5.03 5.91
CA ARG A 87 -8.61 5.77 7.00
C ARG A 87 -8.23 5.22 8.38
N ALA A 88 -8.15 3.90 8.53
CA ALA A 88 -7.73 3.27 9.78
C ALA A 88 -6.29 3.65 10.16
N VAL A 89 -5.40 3.77 9.18
CA VAL A 89 -4.05 4.31 9.41
C VAL A 89 -4.05 5.85 9.52
N GLY A 90 -5.21 6.51 9.52
CA GLY A 90 -5.39 7.92 9.87
C GLY A 90 -5.38 8.90 8.70
N LEU A 91 -5.39 8.42 7.45
CA LEU A 91 -5.64 9.27 6.28
C LEU A 91 -7.13 9.60 6.21
N ARG A 92 -7.51 10.77 6.72
CA ARG A 92 -8.90 11.24 6.69
C ARG A 92 -9.01 12.37 5.68
N LEU A 93 -9.71 12.10 4.57
CA LEU A 93 -10.08 13.15 3.62
C LEU A 93 -11.10 14.09 4.28
N PRO A 94 -11.04 15.41 3.99
CA PRO A 94 -12.09 16.35 4.39
C PRO A 94 -13.46 15.87 3.90
N ALA A 95 -14.52 16.08 4.69
CA ALA A 95 -15.85 15.52 4.43
C ALA A 95 -16.40 15.90 3.04
N GLY A 96 -16.10 17.11 2.56
CA GLY A 96 -16.50 17.58 1.22
C GLY A 96 -15.68 16.98 0.07
N LEU A 97 -14.46 16.49 0.33
CA LEU A 97 -13.56 15.97 -0.70
C LEU A 97 -13.53 14.44 -0.76
N GLY A 98 -13.89 13.76 0.34
CA GLY A 98 -13.77 12.31 0.43
C GLY A 98 -14.60 11.54 -0.60
N GLY A 99 -15.82 12.00 -0.88
CA GLY A 99 -16.68 11.41 -1.91
C GLY A 99 -16.12 11.61 -3.33
N PRO A 100 -15.89 12.86 -3.77
CA PRO A 100 -15.32 13.14 -5.09
C PRO A 100 -13.99 12.44 -5.36
N VAL A 101 -13.07 12.42 -4.39
CA VAL A 101 -11.76 11.76 -4.55
C VAL A 101 -11.91 10.25 -4.72
N LEU A 102 -12.80 9.59 -3.97
CA LEU A 102 -13.05 8.17 -4.14
C LEU A 102 -13.77 7.84 -5.44
N GLY A 103 -14.67 8.71 -5.90
CA GLY A 103 -15.29 8.58 -7.22
C GLY A 103 -14.27 8.68 -8.34
N LEU A 104 -13.38 9.69 -8.28
CA LEU A 104 -12.28 9.84 -9.24
C LEU A 104 -11.32 8.65 -9.20
N ALA A 105 -10.99 8.15 -8.01
CA ALA A 105 -10.14 6.97 -7.87
C ALA A 105 -10.78 5.73 -8.52
N ALA A 106 -12.10 5.58 -8.40
CA ALA A 106 -12.85 4.52 -9.06
C ALA A 106 -12.84 4.69 -10.58
N MET A 107 -13.13 5.88 -11.11
CA MET A 107 -13.02 6.19 -12.55
C MET A 107 -11.64 5.86 -13.10
N VAL A 108 -10.57 6.33 -12.44
CA VAL A 108 -9.20 6.05 -12.89
C VAL A 108 -8.90 4.55 -12.88
N ALA A 109 -9.40 3.81 -11.88
CA ALA A 109 -9.19 2.38 -11.76
C ALA A 109 -9.97 1.57 -12.83
N THR A 110 -11.10 2.05 -13.32
CA THR A 110 -11.90 1.40 -14.38
C THR A 110 -11.49 1.85 -15.77
N ASP A 111 -11.31 3.15 -15.97
CA ASP A 111 -11.09 3.77 -17.29
C ASP A 111 -9.64 3.69 -17.72
N GLY A 112 -8.70 3.70 -16.77
CA GLY A 112 -7.28 3.53 -17.05
C GLY A 112 -7.00 2.25 -17.84
N PRO A 113 -7.41 1.07 -17.35
CA PRO A 113 -7.31 -0.18 -18.11
C PRO A 113 -8.02 -0.14 -19.46
N VAL A 114 -9.21 0.48 -19.55
CA VAL A 114 -9.95 0.62 -20.81
C VAL A 114 -9.15 1.42 -21.85
N ALA A 115 -8.57 2.55 -21.43
CA ALA A 115 -7.74 3.40 -22.28
C ALA A 115 -6.43 2.69 -22.69
N LEU A 116 -5.75 2.04 -21.74
CA LEU A 116 -4.50 1.31 -21.96
C LEU A 116 -4.66 0.13 -22.92
N THR A 117 -5.77 -0.58 -22.82
CA THR A 117 -6.10 -1.72 -23.70
C THR A 117 -6.72 -1.29 -25.03
N LYS A 118 -6.99 0.02 -25.20
CA LYS A 118 -7.62 0.62 -26.38
C LYS A 118 -9.02 0.07 -26.67
N VAL A 119 -9.73 -0.40 -25.64
CA VAL A 119 -11.14 -0.83 -25.74
C VAL A 119 -12.04 0.39 -25.96
N SER A 120 -11.74 1.51 -25.30
CA SER A 120 -12.34 2.82 -25.54
C SER A 120 -11.32 3.92 -25.28
N ARG A 121 -11.57 5.13 -25.78
CA ARG A 121 -10.68 6.29 -25.62
C ARG A 121 -11.42 7.44 -24.94
N PRO A 122 -11.18 7.69 -23.64
CA PRO A 122 -11.83 8.79 -22.91
C PRO A 122 -11.65 10.17 -23.53
N ALA A 123 -10.55 10.38 -24.27
CA ALA A 123 -10.30 11.61 -25.00
C ALA A 123 -11.26 11.87 -26.18
N GLU A 124 -11.95 10.84 -26.66
CA GLU A 124 -12.90 10.90 -27.78
C GLU A 124 -14.36 10.82 -27.31
N TRP A 125 -14.61 10.74 -25.99
CA TRP A 125 -15.96 10.62 -25.43
C TRP A 125 -16.78 11.88 -25.65
N SER A 126 -18.06 11.68 -25.98
CA SER A 126 -19.02 12.78 -26.00
C SER A 126 -19.33 13.29 -24.59
N THR A 127 -19.97 14.45 -24.47
CA THR A 127 -20.44 14.96 -23.17
C THR A 127 -21.38 13.97 -22.48
N ASP A 128 -22.23 13.29 -23.25
CA ASP A 128 -23.15 12.29 -22.70
C ASP A 128 -22.42 11.05 -22.17
N ASP A 129 -21.37 10.61 -22.86
CA ASP A 129 -20.51 9.50 -22.40
C ASP A 129 -19.77 9.88 -21.11
N TRP A 130 -19.29 11.12 -21.02
CA TRP A 130 -18.67 11.62 -19.78
C TRP A 130 -19.67 11.70 -18.63
N LEU A 131 -20.89 12.18 -18.85
CA LEU A 131 -21.92 12.25 -17.82
C LEU A 131 -22.34 10.86 -17.34
N ALA A 132 -22.54 9.95 -18.31
CA ALA A 132 -22.81 8.54 -18.10
C ALA A 132 -21.78 7.84 -17.23
N ASP A 133 -20.53 8.31 -17.25
CA ASP A 133 -19.44 7.75 -16.46
C ASP A 133 -19.25 8.47 -15.11
N ILE A 134 -19.17 9.81 -15.11
CA ILE A 134 -18.91 10.60 -13.91
C ILE A 134 -20.01 10.42 -12.86
N VAL A 135 -21.28 10.44 -13.26
CA VAL A 135 -22.40 10.45 -12.30
C VAL A 135 -22.45 9.17 -11.46
N PRO A 136 -22.40 7.95 -12.04
CA PRO A 136 -22.33 6.72 -11.26
C PRO A 136 -21.09 6.61 -10.37
N HIS A 137 -19.93 7.07 -10.84
CA HIS A 137 -18.70 7.05 -10.04
C HIS A 137 -18.71 8.06 -8.88
N LEU A 138 -19.33 9.23 -9.05
CA LEU A 138 -19.57 10.15 -7.93
C LEU A 138 -20.53 9.54 -6.91
N ALA A 139 -21.59 8.86 -7.37
CA ALA A 139 -22.51 8.14 -6.48
C ALA A 139 -21.77 7.06 -5.67
N TYR A 140 -20.92 6.27 -6.33
CA TYR A 140 -20.00 5.33 -5.67
C TYR A 140 -19.18 6.02 -4.58
N GLY A 141 -18.42 7.06 -4.96
CA GLY A 141 -17.48 7.73 -4.07
C GLY A 141 -18.16 8.33 -2.83
N VAL A 142 -19.30 9.01 -3.02
CA VAL A 142 -20.08 9.61 -1.93
C VAL A 142 -20.59 8.55 -0.96
N VAL A 143 -21.19 7.47 -1.47
CA VAL A 143 -21.76 6.41 -0.63
C VAL A 143 -20.66 5.65 0.10
N THR A 144 -19.57 5.29 -0.57
CA THR A 144 -18.41 4.65 0.06
C THR A 144 -17.82 5.55 1.16
N HIS A 145 -17.57 6.83 0.88
CA HIS A 145 -17.02 7.75 1.87
C HIS A 145 -17.91 7.88 3.11
N ARG A 146 -19.22 8.11 2.91
CA ARG A 146 -20.18 8.28 4.02
C ARG A 146 -20.33 7.01 4.85
N THR A 147 -20.30 5.84 4.20
CA THR A 147 -20.37 4.55 4.90
C THR A 147 -19.13 4.30 5.74
N ILE A 148 -17.93 4.58 5.22
CA ILE A 148 -16.71 4.51 6.04
C ILE A 148 -16.79 5.50 7.21
N ALA A 149 -17.23 6.73 6.96
CA ALA A 149 -17.34 7.75 7.99
C ALA A 149 -18.34 7.38 9.09
N SER A 150 -19.48 6.77 8.75
CA SER A 150 -20.50 6.34 9.72
C SER A 150 -20.02 5.17 10.58
N LEU A 151 -19.30 4.21 9.99
CA LEU A 151 -18.78 3.04 10.69
C LEU A 151 -17.57 3.34 11.61
N SER A 152 -16.97 4.52 11.49
CA SER A 152 -15.74 4.93 12.20
C SER A 152 -15.93 6.02 13.27
N LYS A 153 -17.16 6.31 13.72
CA LYS A 153 -17.44 7.43 14.64
C LYS A 153 -16.76 7.34 16.02
N ASP A 154 -16.32 6.16 16.47
CA ASP A 154 -15.89 5.92 17.86
C ASP A 154 -14.37 5.88 18.11
N GLU A 155 -13.52 6.28 17.14
CA GLU A 155 -12.05 6.16 17.30
C GLU A 155 -11.38 7.43 17.88
N GLU A 156 -11.05 7.39 19.18
CA GLU A 156 -10.25 8.38 19.92
C GLU A 156 -8.79 8.51 19.41
N ARG A 157 -8.24 9.73 19.46
CA ARG A 157 -7.04 10.15 18.70
C ARG A 157 -5.86 10.53 19.62
N PRO A 158 -4.63 10.04 19.39
CA PRO A 158 -3.43 10.59 20.02
C PRO A 158 -3.04 11.96 19.42
N PRO A 159 -2.34 12.82 20.17
CA PRO A 159 -2.02 14.19 19.75
C PRO A 159 -1.08 14.26 18.52
N PRO A 160 -1.21 15.27 17.63
CA PRO A 160 -0.54 15.31 16.33
C PRO A 160 1.00 15.26 16.34
N ALA A 161 1.63 15.88 17.33
CA ALA A 161 3.09 16.03 17.39
C ALA A 161 3.83 14.74 17.78
N ALA A 162 3.22 13.90 18.64
CA ALA A 162 3.76 12.59 19.02
C ALA A 162 3.84 11.68 17.78
N ARG A 163 2.75 11.67 17.00
CA ARG A 163 2.61 10.88 15.78
C ARG A 163 3.63 11.23 14.71
N CYS A 164 3.91 12.52 14.47
CA CYS A 164 4.94 12.93 13.49
C CYS A 164 6.33 12.39 13.82
N ARG A 165 6.74 12.47 15.10
CA ARG A 165 8.05 11.93 15.53
C ARG A 165 8.12 10.42 15.36
N THR A 166 7.07 9.71 15.70
CA THR A 166 6.98 8.25 15.56
C THR A 166 7.02 7.83 14.09
N LEU A 167 6.34 8.55 13.20
CA LEU A 167 6.40 8.29 11.75
C LEU A 167 7.79 8.56 11.15
N ILE A 168 8.48 9.63 11.58
CA ILE A 168 9.85 9.90 11.15
C ILE A 168 10.78 8.76 11.59
N ARG A 169 10.65 8.28 12.83
CA ARG A 169 11.45 7.16 13.34
C ARG A 169 11.16 5.87 12.58
N ALA A 170 9.89 5.57 12.33
CA ALA A 170 9.49 4.39 11.57
C ALA A 170 9.99 4.46 10.12
N GLY A 171 9.87 5.62 9.47
CA GLY A 171 10.41 5.86 8.13
C GLY A 171 11.94 5.74 8.09
N ALA A 172 12.66 6.23 9.09
CA ALA A 172 14.12 6.10 9.16
C ALA A 172 14.57 4.64 9.40
N LEU A 173 13.87 3.89 10.26
CA LEU A 173 14.09 2.44 10.45
C LEU A 173 13.81 1.65 9.17
N GLY A 174 12.71 1.99 8.49
CA GLY A 174 12.36 1.40 7.20
C GLY A 174 13.39 1.71 6.12
N ALA A 175 13.77 2.98 5.98
CA ALA A 175 14.79 3.40 5.02
C ALA A 175 16.12 2.68 5.28
N ALA A 176 16.58 2.60 6.52
CA ALA A 176 17.77 1.84 6.89
C ALA A 176 17.65 0.35 6.54
N THR A 177 16.48 -0.24 6.79
CA THR A 177 16.16 -1.64 6.45
C THR A 177 16.17 -1.91 4.94
N GLY A 178 15.68 -0.96 4.13
CA GLY A 178 15.72 -1.10 2.67
C GLY A 178 17.13 -0.98 2.09
N LEU A 179 18.01 -0.19 2.71
CA LEU A 179 19.43 -0.12 2.35
C LEU A 179 20.20 -1.37 2.81
N ARG A 180 19.87 -1.91 3.99
CA ARG A 180 20.44 -3.13 4.60
C ARG A 180 19.39 -3.87 5.44
N SER A 181 19.05 -5.10 5.06
CA SER A 181 17.80 -5.79 5.45
C SER A 181 17.63 -6.03 6.95
N SER A 182 18.72 -6.22 7.69
CA SER A 182 18.68 -6.51 9.12
C SER A 182 18.96 -5.32 10.04
N ILE A 183 19.41 -4.17 9.49
CA ILE A 183 19.89 -3.04 10.31
C ILE A 183 18.77 -2.42 11.17
N GLY A 184 17.56 -2.25 10.63
CA GLY A 184 16.45 -1.65 11.39
C GLY A 184 16.04 -2.50 12.60
N MET A 185 15.95 -3.81 12.42
CA MET A 185 15.62 -4.74 13.52
C MET A 185 16.77 -4.91 14.52
N SER A 186 18.03 -4.82 14.06
CA SER A 186 19.20 -4.85 14.95
C SER A 186 19.29 -3.61 15.82
N ALA A 187 19.09 -2.42 15.24
CA ALA A 187 19.01 -1.18 16.00
C ALA A 187 17.84 -1.18 16.99
N LEU A 188 16.69 -1.73 16.58
CA LEU A 188 15.55 -1.94 17.47
C LEU A 188 15.91 -2.87 18.63
N SER A 189 16.50 -4.04 18.37
CA SER A 189 16.92 -5.01 19.39
C SER A 189 17.92 -4.42 20.39
N LEU A 190 18.98 -3.76 19.90
CA LEU A 190 20.02 -3.14 20.73
C LEU A 190 19.47 -2.06 21.67
N SER A 191 18.51 -1.28 21.18
CA SER A 191 17.84 -0.21 21.94
C SER A 191 16.64 -0.66 22.78
N ALA A 192 16.22 -1.92 22.65
CA ALA A 192 15.06 -2.46 23.33
C ALA A 192 15.31 -2.66 24.83
N ARG A 193 14.28 -2.41 25.62
CA ARG A 193 14.23 -2.65 27.07
C ARG A 193 13.08 -3.58 27.42
N ARG A 194 13.19 -4.28 28.56
CA ARG A 194 12.18 -5.29 28.99
C ARG A 194 10.83 -4.68 29.35
N ASP A 195 10.80 -3.40 29.70
CA ASP A 195 9.61 -2.59 29.98
C ASP A 195 8.93 -2.04 28.70
N ASP A 196 9.52 -2.22 27.52
CA ASP A 196 8.91 -1.79 26.26
C ASP A 196 7.71 -2.66 25.87
N ALA A 197 6.72 -2.09 25.19
CA ALA A 197 5.59 -2.86 24.68
C ALA A 197 5.92 -3.68 23.43
N GLY A 198 5.15 -4.74 23.21
CA GLY A 198 5.12 -5.51 21.95
C GLY A 198 6.39 -6.31 21.68
N VAL A 199 6.83 -6.33 20.41
CA VAL A 199 8.02 -7.08 19.97
C VAL A 199 9.30 -6.59 20.66
N SER A 200 9.36 -5.32 21.05
CA SER A 200 10.54 -4.72 21.67
C SER A 200 10.93 -5.42 22.98
N SER A 201 10.00 -5.69 23.91
CA SER A 201 10.34 -6.40 25.16
C SER A 201 10.84 -7.81 24.93
N ARG A 202 10.32 -8.50 23.90
CA ARG A 202 10.73 -9.87 23.55
C ARG A 202 12.16 -9.96 23.03
N ILE A 203 12.64 -8.90 22.36
CA ILE A 203 14.00 -8.83 21.80
C ILE A 203 14.98 -8.05 22.69
N ALA A 204 14.59 -7.67 23.91
CA ALA A 204 15.45 -6.92 24.83
C ALA A 204 16.52 -7.79 25.53
N GLY A 205 16.48 -9.11 25.36
CA GLY A 205 17.40 -10.05 26.02
C GLY A 205 18.83 -10.02 25.44
N PRO A 206 19.87 -10.35 26.23
CA PRO A 206 21.27 -10.37 25.76
C PRO A 206 21.48 -11.24 24.52
N TRP A 207 20.87 -12.42 24.48
CA TRP A 207 20.94 -13.34 23.34
C TRP A 207 20.30 -12.78 22.07
N ALA A 208 19.16 -12.08 22.19
CA ALA A 208 18.50 -11.46 21.05
C ALA A 208 19.33 -10.28 20.49
N LYS A 209 20.01 -9.53 21.37
CA LYS A 209 20.94 -8.47 20.98
C LYS A 209 22.14 -9.03 20.24
N THR A 210 22.84 -10.00 20.84
CA THR A 210 23.99 -10.67 20.21
C THR A 210 23.59 -11.32 18.89
N GLY A 211 22.46 -12.06 18.86
CA GLY A 211 21.95 -12.69 17.65
C GLY A 211 21.65 -11.68 16.53
N SER A 212 21.06 -10.52 16.86
CA SER A 212 20.79 -9.49 15.86
C SER A 212 22.07 -8.90 15.25
N VAL A 213 23.11 -8.69 16.07
CA VAL A 213 24.43 -8.24 15.60
C VAL A 213 25.08 -9.29 14.69
N VAL A 214 24.99 -10.57 15.06
CA VAL A 214 25.50 -11.68 14.24
C VAL A 214 24.78 -11.75 12.89
N VAL A 215 23.45 -11.63 12.88
CA VAL A 215 22.67 -11.60 11.63
C VAL A 215 23.07 -10.42 10.75
N ALA A 216 23.24 -9.22 11.32
CA ALA A 216 23.66 -8.04 10.57
C ALA A 216 25.09 -8.17 10.00
N ALA A 217 26.01 -8.72 10.78
CA ALA A 217 27.36 -9.01 10.31
C ALA A 217 27.36 -10.09 9.21
N GLY A 218 26.57 -11.15 9.38
CA GLY A 218 26.42 -12.25 8.43
C GLY A 218 25.84 -11.80 7.09
N GLU A 219 24.86 -10.88 7.10
CA GLU A 219 24.29 -10.30 5.88
C GLU A 219 25.36 -9.60 5.01
N THR A 220 26.34 -8.95 5.64
CA THR A 220 27.46 -8.27 4.95
C THR A 220 28.39 -9.26 4.22
N VAL A 221 28.44 -10.51 4.70
CA VAL A 221 29.24 -11.59 4.12
C VAL A 221 28.45 -12.33 3.04
N LEU A 222 27.17 -12.59 3.29
CA LEU A 222 26.27 -13.28 2.35
C LEU A 222 25.98 -12.44 1.10
N ASP A 223 25.87 -11.11 1.21
CA ASP A 223 25.64 -10.19 0.08
C ASP A 223 26.74 -10.19 -0.99
N LYS A 224 27.86 -10.89 -0.77
CA LYS A 224 28.95 -11.04 -1.74
C LYS A 224 28.85 -12.34 -2.55
N GLN A 225 27.85 -13.18 -2.30
CA GLN A 225 27.70 -14.46 -2.98
C GLN A 225 26.91 -14.34 -4.30
N PRO A 226 27.31 -15.07 -5.37
CA PRO A 226 26.67 -15.01 -6.68
C PRO A 226 25.20 -15.46 -6.70
N THR A 227 24.76 -16.19 -5.67
CA THR A 227 23.43 -16.79 -5.52
C THR A 227 22.44 -15.93 -4.74
N THR A 228 22.84 -14.73 -4.31
CA THR A 228 21.98 -13.83 -3.54
C THR A 228 20.89 -13.23 -4.44
N PRO A 229 19.59 -13.39 -4.12
CA PRO A 229 18.52 -12.83 -4.93
C PRO A 229 18.62 -11.32 -5.05
N ASP A 230 18.26 -10.79 -6.22
CA ASP A 230 18.31 -9.35 -6.45
C ASP A 230 17.39 -8.61 -5.48
N ARG A 231 17.92 -7.53 -4.90
CA ARG A 231 17.21 -6.73 -3.88
C ARG A 231 15.93 -6.04 -4.37
N THR A 232 15.60 -6.13 -5.65
CA THR A 232 14.34 -5.66 -6.28
C THR A 232 13.37 -6.76 -6.64
N GLU A 233 13.79 -8.01 -6.57
CA GLU A 233 12.90 -9.13 -6.82
C GLU A 233 12.06 -9.42 -5.57
N PRO A 234 10.87 -10.01 -5.73
CA PRO A 234 9.99 -10.33 -4.61
C PRO A 234 10.68 -11.08 -3.44
N PRO A 235 11.57 -12.07 -3.68
CA PRO A 235 12.30 -12.75 -2.61
C PRO A 235 13.22 -11.83 -1.79
N GLY A 236 13.76 -10.77 -2.39
CA GLY A 236 14.60 -9.79 -1.72
C GLY A 236 13.80 -8.65 -1.06
N LEU A 237 12.70 -8.21 -1.67
CA LEU A 237 11.91 -7.07 -1.18
C LEU A 237 10.95 -7.44 -0.04
N LEU A 238 10.31 -8.60 -0.10
CA LEU A 238 9.29 -9.00 0.88
C LEU A 238 9.85 -9.11 2.31
N PRO A 239 11.03 -9.71 2.55
CA PRO A 239 11.61 -9.73 3.89
C PRO A 239 11.94 -8.32 4.41
N ARG A 240 12.46 -7.44 3.55
CA ARG A 240 12.78 -6.04 3.91
C ARG A 240 11.53 -5.27 4.30
N ALA A 241 10.45 -5.39 3.53
CA ALA A 241 9.18 -4.76 3.84
C ALA A 241 8.60 -5.30 5.16
N GLY A 242 8.67 -6.61 5.40
CA GLY A 242 8.19 -7.23 6.64
C GLY A 242 8.99 -6.84 7.89
N LEU A 243 10.32 -6.83 7.81
CA LEU A 243 11.20 -6.39 8.90
C LEU A 243 11.04 -4.89 9.19
N ALA A 244 10.87 -4.08 8.14
CA ALA A 244 10.61 -2.65 8.26
C ALA A 244 9.22 -2.36 8.86
N ALA A 245 8.19 -3.12 8.47
CA ALA A 245 6.87 -3.05 9.09
C ALA A 245 6.93 -3.40 10.58
N THR A 246 7.65 -4.47 10.90
CA THR A 246 7.82 -4.93 12.29
C THR A 246 8.54 -3.88 13.13
N SER A 247 9.65 -3.32 12.64
CA SER A 247 10.41 -2.29 13.36
C SER A 247 9.67 -0.95 13.47
N GLY A 248 8.94 -0.55 12.42
CA GLY A 248 8.06 0.63 12.43
C GLY A 248 6.91 0.51 13.43
N GLY A 249 6.21 -0.63 13.46
CA GLY A 249 5.16 -0.87 14.44
C GLY A 249 5.71 -1.00 15.87
N ALA A 250 6.87 -1.64 16.03
CA ALA A 250 7.50 -1.80 17.34
C ALA A 250 7.99 -0.47 17.94
N VAL A 251 8.47 0.48 17.13
CA VAL A 251 8.84 1.80 17.64
C VAL A 251 7.63 2.61 18.09
N ALA A 252 6.46 2.44 17.44
CA ALA A 252 5.21 3.07 17.87
C ALA A 252 4.68 2.47 19.18
N ALA A 253 4.69 1.14 19.28
CA ALA A 253 4.29 0.43 20.48
C ALA A 253 5.11 0.87 21.72
N ARG A 254 6.41 1.16 21.56
CA ARG A 254 7.26 1.71 22.64
C ARG A 254 6.73 3.01 23.26
N TYR A 255 6.03 3.82 22.48
CA TYR A 255 5.46 5.09 22.93
C TYR A 255 3.96 4.99 23.24
N GLY A 256 3.41 3.77 23.30
CA GLY A 256 1.97 3.55 23.49
C GLY A 256 1.11 4.00 22.31
N GLU A 257 1.72 4.19 21.14
CA GLU A 257 1.02 4.60 19.92
C GLU A 257 0.56 3.39 19.10
N ASP A 258 -0.42 3.63 18.23
CA ASP A 258 -0.93 2.65 17.28
C ASP A 258 0.17 2.22 16.27
N PRO A 259 0.44 0.91 16.12
CA PRO A 259 1.56 0.42 15.33
C PRO A 259 1.30 0.39 13.82
N ASP A 260 0.05 0.49 13.36
CA ASP A 260 -0.31 0.14 11.98
C ASP A 260 0.23 1.16 10.96
N LEU A 261 0.05 2.47 11.22
CA LEU A 261 0.57 3.51 10.34
C LEU A 261 2.12 3.53 10.33
N PRO A 262 2.81 3.52 11.49
CA PRO A 262 4.26 3.43 11.54
C PRO A 262 4.82 2.16 10.86
N ALA A 263 4.14 1.02 11.00
CA ALA A 263 4.51 -0.19 10.26
C ALA A 263 4.41 0.02 8.73
N LEU A 264 3.31 0.60 8.24
CA LEU A 264 3.15 0.88 6.81
C LEU A 264 4.19 1.87 6.30
N VAL A 265 4.47 2.94 7.05
CA VAL A 265 5.50 3.93 6.70
C VAL A 265 6.89 3.29 6.67
N GLY A 266 7.21 2.42 7.63
CA GLY A 266 8.44 1.64 7.63
C GLY A 266 8.57 0.78 6.37
N ALA A 267 7.54 -0.01 6.04
CA ALA A 267 7.53 -0.85 4.85
C ALA A 267 7.72 -0.05 3.55
N ALA A 268 6.97 1.06 3.40
CA ALA A 268 7.07 1.92 2.22
C ALA A 268 8.45 2.57 2.10
N ALA A 269 9.02 3.04 3.21
CA ALA A 269 10.36 3.62 3.24
C ALA A 269 11.44 2.59 2.87
N ALA A 270 11.28 1.33 3.29
CA ALA A 270 12.20 0.25 2.93
C ALA A 270 12.18 -0.08 1.43
N ILE A 271 10.99 -0.15 0.83
CA ILE A 271 10.88 -0.37 -0.62
C ILE A 271 11.50 0.81 -1.37
N GLY A 272 11.16 2.04 -0.98
CA GLY A 272 11.68 3.25 -1.60
C GLY A 272 13.21 3.37 -1.51
N SER A 273 13.79 3.09 -0.34
CA SER A 273 15.24 3.17 -0.16
C SER A 273 15.99 2.02 -0.84
N ALA A 274 15.42 0.81 -0.91
CA ALA A 274 16.00 -0.30 -1.66
C ALA A 274 16.13 0.04 -3.16
N MET A 275 15.08 0.64 -3.74
CA MET A 275 15.11 1.10 -5.14
C MET A 275 16.07 2.27 -5.35
N ALA A 276 16.10 3.24 -4.43
CA ALA A 276 16.99 4.40 -4.50
C ALA A 276 18.47 4.01 -4.39
N GLY A 277 18.80 3.03 -3.52
CA GLY A 277 20.16 2.51 -3.35
C GLY A 277 20.74 1.93 -4.64
N ILE A 278 19.93 1.32 -5.51
CA ILE A 278 20.39 0.81 -6.82
C ILE A 278 20.86 1.92 -7.72
N ARG A 279 20.05 2.97 -7.84
CA ARG A 279 20.38 4.14 -8.65
C ARG A 279 21.62 4.84 -8.10
N PHE A 280 21.70 4.99 -6.78
CA PHE A 280 22.87 5.57 -6.12
C PHE A 280 24.15 4.78 -6.41
N ARG A 281 24.12 3.46 -6.24
CA ARG A 281 25.29 2.58 -6.44
C ARG A 281 25.73 2.54 -7.91
N ALA A 282 24.77 2.59 -8.85
CA ALA A 282 25.08 2.71 -10.27
C ALA A 282 25.78 4.04 -10.62
N VAL A 283 25.31 5.16 -10.06
CA VAL A 283 25.95 6.48 -10.24
C VAL A 283 27.32 6.53 -9.59
N ALA A 284 27.45 6.02 -8.36
CA ALA A 284 28.72 5.96 -7.64
C ALA A 284 29.76 5.14 -8.41
N ARG A 285 29.37 3.99 -8.97
CA ARG A 285 30.24 3.16 -9.81
C ARG A 285 30.70 3.88 -11.08
N LYS A 286 29.79 4.59 -11.75
CA LYS A 286 30.13 5.39 -12.94
C LYS A 286 31.12 6.53 -12.63
N ARG A 287 31.00 7.17 -11.47
CA ARG A 287 31.86 8.29 -11.07
C ARG A 287 33.21 7.86 -10.50
N CYS A 288 33.22 6.81 -9.67
CA CYS A 288 34.41 6.40 -8.92
C CYS A 288 35.16 5.24 -9.58
N GLY A 289 34.64 4.68 -10.69
CA GLY A 289 35.20 3.51 -11.38
C GLY A 289 35.13 2.19 -10.59
N LYS A 290 34.72 2.23 -9.32
CA LYS A 290 34.61 1.09 -8.41
C LYS A 290 33.32 1.18 -7.63
N ASP A 291 32.80 0.02 -7.25
CA ASP A 291 31.56 -0.10 -6.50
C ASP A 291 31.77 0.14 -5.00
N LEU A 292 32.92 -0.22 -4.43
CA LEU A 292 33.20 -0.17 -2.99
C LEU A 292 32.88 1.17 -2.28
N PRO A 293 33.23 2.36 -2.82
CA PRO A 293 32.94 3.63 -2.13
C PRO A 293 31.45 3.90 -1.94
N GLY A 294 30.64 3.55 -2.95
CA GLY A 294 29.18 3.67 -2.85
C GLY A 294 28.59 2.70 -1.82
N ALA A 295 29.21 1.54 -1.63
CA ALA A 295 28.75 0.55 -0.65
C ALA A 295 28.93 1.09 0.77
N LEU A 296 30.12 1.64 1.07
CA LEU A 296 30.47 2.18 2.37
C LEU A 296 29.59 3.38 2.76
N VAL A 297 29.26 4.25 1.80
CA VAL A 297 28.35 5.39 2.04
C VAL A 297 26.93 4.89 2.33
N GLU A 298 26.44 3.91 1.58
CA GLU A 298 25.13 3.30 1.80
C GLU A 298 25.03 2.66 3.20
N ASP A 299 26.07 1.94 3.63
CA ASP A 299 26.20 1.36 4.97
C ASP A 299 26.20 2.42 6.07
N ALA A 300 27.02 3.46 5.91
CA ALA A 300 27.08 4.55 6.88
C ALA A 300 25.73 5.25 7.04
N VAL A 301 25.01 5.50 5.93
CA VAL A 301 23.68 6.09 5.96
C VAL A 301 22.68 5.18 6.68
N ALA A 302 22.69 3.87 6.41
CA ALA A 302 21.81 2.91 7.07
C ALA A 302 22.04 2.87 8.60
N VAL A 303 23.31 2.87 9.03
CA VAL A 303 23.68 2.89 10.46
C VAL A 303 23.25 4.20 11.13
N VAL A 304 23.49 5.35 10.51
CA VAL A 304 23.11 6.65 11.07
C VAL A 304 21.60 6.80 11.19
N LEU A 305 20.84 6.43 10.14
CA LEU A 305 19.37 6.50 10.14
C LEU A 305 18.78 5.62 11.24
N SER A 306 19.25 4.39 11.35
CA SER A 306 18.75 3.44 12.36
C SER A 306 19.09 3.89 13.78
N TRP A 307 20.30 4.41 14.02
CA TRP A 307 20.70 4.96 15.33
C TRP A 307 19.85 6.17 15.74
N LEU A 308 19.65 7.13 14.84
CA LEU A 308 18.82 8.31 15.11
C LEU A 308 17.37 7.93 15.39
N ALA A 309 16.85 6.93 14.67
CA ALA A 309 15.46 6.50 14.82
C ALA A 309 15.17 5.86 16.17
N VAL A 310 16.13 5.10 16.72
CA VAL A 310 15.97 4.40 18.02
C VAL A 310 16.43 5.21 19.22
N ARG A 311 17.11 6.35 18.99
CA ARG A 311 17.57 7.23 20.06
C ARG A 311 16.37 7.81 20.82
N ARG A 312 16.33 7.56 22.13
CA ARG A 312 15.37 8.19 23.03
C ARG A 312 15.78 9.65 23.25
N GLY A 313 14.81 10.57 23.18
CA GLY A 313 15.05 11.96 23.59
C GLY A 313 15.34 12.00 25.09
N LYS A 314 16.16 12.97 25.53
CA LYS A 314 16.21 13.36 26.93
C LYS A 314 14.94 14.11 27.29
#